data_AF-A0A0T6B8D0-F1
#
_entry.id   AF-A0A0T6B8D0-F1
#
_cell.length_a   1.000
_cell.length_b   1.000
_cell.length_c   1.000
_cell.angle_alpha   90.00
_cell.angle_beta   90.00
_cell.angle_gamma   90.00
#
_symmetry.space_group_name_H-M   'P 1'
#
loop_
_entity.id
_entity.type
_entity.pdbx_description
1 polymer ?
#
loop_
_entity_poly.entity_id
_entity_poly.type
_entity_poly.pdbx_seq_one_letter_code
_entity_poly.pdbx_strand_id
1 'polypeptide(L)'
;MQRNKSKMKKADENGKVTKKAKISMGKCEFYKQHNIEELRDSILLQVQDIEDLVSISKVIKACPYYASRKAAEDAEVVLIPYNTILHKPTREANGIKLKNNIVIIDEAHNLLEAISQMYSSEVTYLQLFHSHKQLKNYKAKYSTRFSAPNLLGINQLIFIINKLLEVLDKRASISENEILTIGNFVLSAEIDNYNMFKLVKFCKDSRIGHKLHGFSVKHPQEANETKQGVKKGIKQFLSSIEAQKKDTNKETSETSEQSKSEFIPTNPLLPAISFLESLTYSYDDGRIMVINSSDKNQRKLQFLLLNPTENFKDIVKDARAVCFVYINHILVYVVLFFFV
;
A
#
# COMPACT_ATOMS: atom_id res chain seq x y z
N MET A 1 -35.96 -14.22 -31.64
CA MET A 1 -35.08 -13.79 -32.76
C MET A 1 -33.67 -13.56 -32.24
N GLN A 2 -32.81 -14.58 -32.28
CA GLN A 2 -31.39 -14.46 -31.92
C GLN A 2 -30.59 -14.12 -33.18
N ARG A 3 -29.98 -12.93 -33.23
CA ARG A 3 -29.09 -12.53 -34.34
C ARG A 3 -27.70 -13.15 -34.15
N ASN A 4 -27.39 -14.15 -34.97
CA ASN A 4 -26.03 -14.65 -35.19
C ASN A 4 -25.15 -13.54 -35.79
N LYS A 5 -24.09 -13.13 -35.10
CA LYS A 5 -22.98 -12.37 -35.69
C LYS A 5 -21.87 -13.34 -36.07
N SER A 6 -21.74 -13.60 -37.37
CA SER A 6 -20.63 -14.31 -38.00
C SER A 6 -19.31 -13.58 -37.72
N LYS A 7 -18.28 -14.31 -37.27
CA LYS A 7 -16.92 -13.79 -37.11
C LYS A 7 -16.14 -14.02 -38.40
N MET A 8 -15.64 -12.94 -39.01
CA MET A 8 -14.67 -12.99 -40.12
C MET A 8 -13.34 -13.58 -39.63
N LYS A 9 -12.77 -14.52 -40.39
CA LYS A 9 -11.42 -15.07 -40.21
C LYS A 9 -10.48 -14.35 -41.19
N LYS A 10 -9.30 -13.91 -40.73
CA LYS A 10 -8.17 -13.53 -41.60
C LYS A 10 -7.23 -14.73 -41.75
N ALA A 11 -6.66 -14.88 -42.93
CA ALA A 11 -5.64 -15.88 -43.27
C ALA A 11 -4.32 -15.16 -43.60
N ASP A 12 -3.18 -15.77 -43.26
CA ASP A 12 -1.86 -15.35 -43.76
C ASP A 12 -1.61 -15.96 -45.15
N GLU A 13 -0.59 -15.47 -45.86
CA GLU A 13 -0.28 -15.73 -47.27
C GLU A 13 -0.09 -17.21 -47.68
N ASN A 14 0.02 -18.14 -46.73
CA ASN A 14 0.10 -19.59 -46.99
C ASN A 14 -1.16 -20.39 -46.58
N GLY A 15 -2.32 -19.74 -46.46
CA GLY A 15 -3.63 -20.43 -46.43
C GLY A 15 -3.91 -21.30 -45.19
N LYS A 16 -3.04 -21.33 -44.17
CA LYS A 16 -3.33 -21.99 -42.89
C LYS A 16 -4.15 -21.09 -41.99
N VAL A 17 -5.31 -21.59 -41.56
CA VAL A 17 -6.19 -20.93 -40.58
C VAL A 17 -5.51 -20.94 -39.21
N THR A 18 -4.77 -19.88 -38.87
CA THR A 18 -4.27 -19.68 -37.51
C THR A 18 -5.44 -19.26 -36.62
N LYS A 19 -5.84 -20.16 -35.72
CA LYS A 19 -6.74 -19.79 -34.62
C LYS A 19 -5.99 -18.74 -33.81
N LYS A 20 -6.47 -17.49 -33.75
CA LYS A 20 -6.06 -16.54 -32.71
C LYS A 20 -6.12 -17.30 -31.39
N ALA A 21 -4.97 -17.50 -30.74
CA ALA A 21 -4.93 -18.03 -29.39
C ALA A 21 -5.90 -17.16 -28.57
N LYS A 22 -6.97 -17.78 -28.08
CA LYS A 22 -7.79 -17.17 -27.04
C LYS A 22 -6.81 -16.93 -25.89
N ILE A 23 -6.42 -15.67 -25.66
CA ILE A 23 -5.85 -15.27 -24.37
C ILE A 23 -6.95 -15.60 -23.37
N SER A 24 -6.84 -16.77 -22.72
CA SER A 24 -7.64 -17.06 -21.54
C SER A 24 -7.16 -16.10 -20.48
N MET A 25 -7.88 -14.99 -20.28
CA MET A 25 -7.84 -14.30 -18.99
C MET A 25 -8.17 -15.36 -17.95
N GLY A 26 -7.16 -15.85 -17.20
CA GLY A 26 -7.45 -16.77 -16.10
C GLY A 26 -6.32 -17.64 -15.54
N LYS A 27 -5.15 -17.81 -16.17
CA LYS A 27 -4.06 -18.59 -15.55
C LYS A 27 -2.69 -17.97 -15.84
N CYS A 28 -1.89 -17.77 -14.79
CA CYS A 28 -0.51 -17.31 -14.90
C CYS A 28 0.32 -18.36 -15.64
N GLU A 29 1.13 -17.92 -16.62
CA GLU A 29 1.97 -18.80 -17.46
C GLU A 29 2.97 -19.62 -16.64
N PHE A 30 3.47 -19.04 -15.55
CA PHE A 30 4.47 -19.63 -14.67
C PHE A 30 3.87 -20.47 -13.54
N TYR A 31 2.54 -20.47 -13.38
CA TYR A 31 1.86 -21.24 -12.33
C TYR A 31 1.52 -22.65 -12.83
N LYS A 32 2.57 -23.44 -13.07
CA LYS A 32 2.49 -24.85 -13.46
C LYS A 32 3.06 -25.70 -12.34
N GLN A 33 2.22 -26.52 -11.72
CA GLN A 33 2.56 -27.28 -10.51
C GLN A 33 3.82 -28.14 -10.68
N HIS A 34 3.91 -28.87 -11.79
CA HIS A 34 5.05 -29.73 -12.10
C HIS A 34 6.37 -28.94 -12.22
N ASN A 35 6.36 -27.85 -13.00
CA ASN A 35 7.54 -27.01 -13.18
C ASN A 35 7.94 -26.30 -11.87
N ILE A 36 6.96 -25.97 -11.01
CA ILE A 36 7.23 -25.41 -9.67
C ILE A 36 7.96 -26.44 -8.78
N GLU A 37 7.62 -27.72 -8.89
CA GLU A 37 8.30 -28.80 -8.15
C GLU A 37 9.73 -29.01 -8.68
N GLU A 38 9.93 -28.98 -9.99
CA GLU A 38 11.26 -29.04 -10.60
C GLU A 38 12.16 -27.86 -10.18
N LEU A 39 11.60 -26.64 -10.17
CA LEU A 39 12.34 -25.46 -9.70
C LEU A 39 12.62 -25.52 -8.19
N ARG A 40 11.68 -26.05 -7.38
CA ARG A 40 11.91 -26.27 -5.94
C ARG A 40 13.12 -27.17 -5.72
N ASP A 41 13.19 -28.30 -6.42
CA ASP A 41 14.30 -29.24 -6.25
C ASP A 41 15.63 -28.60 -6.67
N SER A 42 15.61 -27.77 -7.72
CA SER A 42 16.78 -26.99 -8.16
C SER A 42 17.27 -26.00 -7.09
N ILE A 43 16.35 -25.32 -6.38
CA ILE A 43 16.68 -24.39 -5.28
C ILE A 43 17.36 -25.13 -4.11
N LEU A 44 16.91 -26.34 -3.80
CA LEU A 44 17.43 -27.12 -2.68
C LEU A 44 18.80 -27.76 -2.99
N LEU A 45 19.11 -27.99 -4.27
CA LEU A 45 20.36 -28.59 -4.71
C LEU A 45 21.52 -27.58 -4.78
N GLN A 46 21.24 -26.32 -5.13
CA GLN A 46 22.26 -25.32 -5.34
C GLN A 46 21.88 -23.99 -4.70
N VAL A 47 22.82 -23.41 -3.94
CA VAL A 47 22.69 -22.06 -3.41
C VAL A 47 22.70 -21.06 -4.58
N GLN A 48 21.63 -20.28 -4.69
CA GLN A 48 21.41 -19.29 -5.74
C GLN A 48 20.90 -18.01 -5.10
N ASP A 49 21.28 -16.87 -5.66
CA ASP A 49 20.66 -15.61 -5.29
C ASP A 49 19.31 -15.42 -5.98
N ILE A 50 18.66 -14.28 -5.73
CA ILE A 50 17.34 -13.98 -6.29
C ILE A 50 17.40 -13.87 -7.81
N GLU A 51 18.47 -13.29 -8.37
CA GLU A 51 18.59 -13.03 -9.80
C GLU A 51 18.89 -14.31 -10.60
N ASP A 52 19.72 -15.18 -10.04
CA ASP A 52 19.98 -16.53 -10.54
C ASP A 52 18.68 -17.36 -10.55
N LEU A 53 17.94 -17.32 -9.45
CA LEU A 53 16.66 -18.01 -9.33
C LEU A 53 15.65 -17.51 -10.38
N VAL A 54 15.56 -16.19 -10.59
CA VAL A 54 14.70 -15.64 -11.65
C VAL A 54 15.15 -16.13 -13.03
N SER A 55 16.45 -16.18 -13.28
CA SER A 55 17.01 -16.63 -14.56
C SER A 55 16.66 -18.09 -14.87
N ILE A 56 16.86 -19.00 -13.89
CA ILE A 56 16.53 -20.42 -14.03
C ILE A 56 15.01 -20.64 -14.14
N SER A 57 14.22 -19.88 -13.38
CA SER A 57 12.76 -19.96 -13.42
C SER A 57 12.17 -19.65 -14.80
N LYS A 58 12.82 -18.77 -15.58
CA LYS A 58 12.44 -18.45 -16.96
C LYS A 58 12.70 -19.62 -17.91
N VAL A 59 13.81 -20.34 -17.71
CA VAL A 59 14.15 -21.54 -18.49
C VAL A 59 13.18 -22.68 -18.20
N ILE A 60 12.95 -22.96 -16.91
CA ILE A 60 12.03 -24.01 -16.43
C ILE A 60 10.54 -23.62 -16.66
N LYS A 61 10.26 -22.33 -16.88
CA LYS A 61 8.90 -21.75 -16.99
C LYS A 61 8.06 -22.02 -15.73
N ALA A 62 8.67 -21.81 -14.57
CA ALA A 62 8.07 -21.97 -13.25
C ALA A 62 8.04 -20.62 -12.50
N CYS A 63 7.12 -20.49 -11.54
CA CYS A 63 7.02 -19.27 -10.75
C CYS A 63 8.02 -19.34 -9.58
N PRO A 64 9.05 -18.48 -9.54
CA PRO A 64 10.07 -18.52 -8.49
C PRO A 64 9.48 -18.25 -7.11
N TYR A 65 8.48 -17.37 -7.00
CA TYR A 65 7.78 -17.09 -5.74
C TYR A 65 7.13 -18.33 -5.11
N TYR A 66 6.45 -19.15 -5.91
CA TYR A 66 5.81 -20.37 -5.37
C TYR A 66 6.83 -21.49 -5.15
N ALA A 67 7.88 -21.57 -5.98
CA ALA A 67 8.93 -22.57 -5.83
C ALA A 67 9.79 -22.33 -4.57
N SER A 68 10.25 -21.11 -4.34
CA SER A 68 11.04 -20.76 -3.16
C SER A 68 10.27 -20.98 -1.86
N ARG A 69 8.97 -20.66 -1.86
CA ARG A 69 8.10 -20.91 -0.71
C ARG A 69 7.92 -22.39 -0.40
N LYS A 70 7.83 -23.25 -1.42
CA LYS A 70 7.83 -24.71 -1.19
C LYS A 70 9.20 -25.20 -0.72
N ALA A 71 10.29 -24.68 -1.30
CA ALA A 71 11.64 -25.05 -0.92
C ALA A 71 11.94 -24.69 0.55
N ALA A 72 11.38 -23.59 1.04
CA ALA A 72 11.53 -23.16 2.44
C ALA A 72 11.00 -24.17 3.47
N GLU A 73 10.13 -25.13 3.09
CA GLU A 73 9.65 -26.18 3.99
C GLU A 73 10.73 -27.24 4.26
N ASP A 74 11.60 -27.51 3.28
CA ASP A 74 12.65 -28.53 3.32
C ASP A 74 14.05 -27.93 3.50
N ALA A 75 14.17 -26.60 3.53
CA ALA A 75 15.44 -25.88 3.66
C ALA A 75 15.92 -25.81 5.11
N GLU A 76 17.24 -25.97 5.31
CA GLU A 76 17.89 -25.83 6.62
C GLU A 76 18.08 -24.36 7.04
N VAL A 77 18.30 -23.48 6.06
CA VAL A 77 18.51 -22.04 6.25
C VAL A 77 17.59 -21.28 5.31
N VAL A 78 16.82 -20.33 5.84
CA VAL A 78 15.91 -19.48 5.07
C VAL A 78 16.23 -18.02 5.35
N LEU A 79 16.61 -17.28 4.31
CA LEU A 79 16.81 -15.84 4.38
C LEU A 79 15.48 -15.12 4.16
N ILE A 80 15.08 -14.30 5.12
CA ILE A 80 13.83 -13.54 5.05
C ILE A 80 14.04 -12.08 5.50
N PRO A 81 13.34 -11.11 4.90
CA PRO A 81 13.43 -9.73 5.36
C PRO A 81 12.75 -9.55 6.74
N TYR A 82 13.17 -8.52 7.48
CA TYR A 82 12.64 -8.20 8.81
C TYR A 82 11.12 -8.12 8.86
N ASN A 83 10.49 -7.53 7.84
CA ASN A 83 9.05 -7.38 7.78
C ASN A 83 8.29 -8.71 7.81
N THR A 84 8.89 -9.78 7.29
CA THR A 84 8.28 -11.10 7.20
C THR A 84 8.37 -11.82 8.54
N ILE A 85 9.45 -11.60 9.32
CA ILE A 85 9.59 -12.17 10.66
C ILE A 85 8.81 -11.35 11.71
N LEU A 86 8.82 -10.02 11.62
CA LEU A 86 8.23 -9.11 12.63
C LEU A 86 6.71 -8.95 12.53
N HIS A 87 6.12 -9.13 11.35
CA HIS A 87 4.68 -9.01 11.16
C HIS A 87 4.02 -10.39 11.17
N LYS A 88 3.39 -10.76 12.29
CA LYS A 88 2.78 -12.08 12.51
C LYS A 88 1.87 -12.55 11.35
N PRO A 89 0.92 -11.73 10.83
CA PRO A 89 0.11 -12.16 9.68
C PRO A 89 0.94 -12.47 8.43
N THR A 90 2.01 -11.72 8.16
CA THR A 90 2.90 -11.97 7.01
C THR A 90 3.69 -13.27 7.22
N ARG A 91 4.16 -13.51 8.44
CA ARG A 91 4.88 -14.73 8.84
C ARG A 91 4.03 -15.98 8.63
N GLU A 92 2.81 -15.96 9.16
CA GLU A 92 1.81 -17.03 9.01
C GLU A 92 1.44 -17.23 7.54
N ALA A 93 1.19 -16.14 6.82
CA ALA A 93 0.86 -16.18 5.40
C ALA A 93 2.00 -16.73 4.53
N ASN A 94 3.26 -16.70 4.98
CA ASN A 94 4.41 -17.31 4.31
C ASN A 94 4.75 -18.72 4.82
N GLY A 95 4.03 -19.25 5.81
CA GLY A 95 4.27 -20.59 6.35
C GLY A 95 5.50 -20.69 7.25
N ILE A 96 6.05 -19.56 7.69
CA ILE A 96 7.25 -19.53 8.54
C ILE A 96 6.87 -19.90 9.96
N LYS A 97 7.47 -20.99 10.46
CA LYS A 97 7.26 -21.50 11.82
C LYS A 97 8.44 -21.08 12.70
N LEU A 98 8.16 -20.45 13.85
CA LEU A 98 9.21 -20.10 14.81
C LEU A 98 9.54 -21.24 15.77
N LYS A 99 8.53 -22.03 16.12
CA LYS A 99 8.67 -23.16 17.04
C LYS A 99 9.78 -24.11 16.58
N ASN A 100 10.70 -24.41 17.49
CA ASN A 100 11.88 -25.26 17.29
C ASN A 100 12.93 -24.73 16.31
N ASN A 101 12.79 -23.50 15.79
CA ASN A 101 13.76 -22.87 14.89
C ASN A 101 14.57 -21.78 15.62
N ILE A 102 15.80 -21.56 15.15
CA ILE A 102 16.68 -20.49 15.62
C ILE A 102 16.49 -19.29 14.69
N VAL A 103 16.20 -18.13 15.26
CA VAL A 103 16.09 -16.87 14.51
C VAL A 103 17.40 -16.10 14.66
N ILE A 104 18.07 -15.83 13.54
CA ILE A 104 19.27 -15.00 13.52
C ILE A 104 18.87 -13.64 12.93
N ILE A 105 19.07 -12.58 13.70
CA ILE A 105 18.85 -11.21 13.27
C ILE A 105 20.21 -10.64 12.93
N ASP A 106 20.50 -10.65 11.63
CA ASP A 106 21.64 -9.91 11.11
C ASP A 106 21.41 -8.41 11.27
N GLU A 107 22.48 -7.65 11.45
CA GLU A 107 22.46 -6.20 11.66
C GLU A 107 21.42 -5.72 12.66
N ALA A 108 21.38 -6.36 13.83
CA ALA A 108 20.38 -6.12 14.86
C ALA A 108 20.28 -4.66 15.33
N HIS A 109 21.28 -3.82 15.05
CA HIS A 109 21.21 -2.38 15.26
C HIS A 109 20.06 -1.70 14.48
N ASN A 110 19.66 -2.24 13.33
CA ASN A 110 18.56 -1.73 12.51
C ASN A 110 17.17 -2.25 12.94
N LEU A 111 17.11 -3.19 13.88
CA LEU A 111 15.87 -3.87 14.23
C LEU A 111 14.83 -2.90 14.80
N LEU A 112 15.23 -2.01 15.70
CA LEU A 112 14.33 -1.05 16.33
C LEU A 112 13.76 -0.07 15.31
N GLU A 113 14.60 0.41 14.38
CA GLU A 113 14.14 1.27 13.29
C GLU A 113 13.17 0.53 12.37
N ALA A 114 13.49 -0.71 11.99
CA ALA A 114 12.62 -1.53 11.16
C ALA A 114 11.24 -1.76 11.80
N ILE A 115 11.19 -2.08 13.10
CA ILE A 115 9.92 -2.22 13.82
C ILE A 115 9.18 -0.88 13.86
N SER A 116 9.88 0.20 14.20
CA SER A 116 9.29 1.55 14.26
C SER A 116 8.68 1.95 12.92
N GLN A 117 9.38 1.74 11.81
CA GLN A 117 8.89 2.04 10.46
C GLN A 117 7.69 1.17 10.06
N MET A 118 7.69 -0.12 10.42
CA MET A 118 6.59 -1.03 10.09
C MET A 118 5.28 -0.68 10.78
N TYR A 119 5.34 -0.22 12.04
CA TYR A 119 4.16 0.12 12.83
C TYR A 119 3.84 1.60 12.82
N SER A 120 4.71 2.44 12.24
CA SER A 120 4.42 3.84 11.96
C SER A 120 3.37 3.94 10.87
N SER A 121 2.50 4.93 11.00
CA SER A 121 1.54 5.27 9.95
C SER A 121 1.49 6.77 9.80
N GLU A 122 1.34 7.25 8.57
CA GLU A 122 1.15 8.66 8.31
C GLU A 122 -0.03 8.89 7.37
N VAL A 123 -0.71 10.01 7.59
CA VAL A 123 -1.78 10.46 6.70
C VAL A 123 -1.70 11.98 6.52
N THR A 124 -1.65 12.41 5.26
CA THR A 124 -1.57 13.83 4.91
C THR A 124 -2.96 14.47 4.82
N TYR A 125 -3.01 15.80 4.95
CA TYR A 125 -4.24 16.57 4.75
C TYR A 125 -4.87 16.27 3.38
N LEU A 126 -4.07 16.21 2.32
CA LEU A 126 -4.55 15.94 0.96
C LEU A 126 -5.20 14.54 0.85
N GLN A 127 -4.60 13.53 1.49
CA GLN A 127 -5.18 12.19 1.56
C GLN A 127 -6.50 12.17 2.33
N LEU A 128 -6.59 12.85 3.49
CA LEU A 128 -7.84 12.95 4.24
C LEU A 128 -8.93 13.68 3.44
N PHE A 129 -8.57 14.77 2.77
CA PHE A 129 -9.49 15.57 1.96
C PHE A 129 -10.09 14.76 0.81
N HIS A 130 -9.24 14.10 0.02
CA HIS A 130 -9.71 13.24 -1.07
C HIS A 130 -10.49 12.03 -0.55
N SER A 131 -10.08 11.42 0.56
CA SER A 131 -10.82 10.32 1.19
C SER A 131 -12.24 10.72 1.58
N HIS A 132 -12.37 11.88 2.23
CA HIS A 132 -13.65 12.44 2.63
C HIS A 132 -14.56 12.71 1.41
N LYS A 133 -14.02 13.35 0.37
CA LYS A 133 -14.74 13.62 -0.88
C LYS A 133 -15.20 12.33 -1.57
N GLN A 134 -14.28 11.36 -1.71
CA GLN A 134 -14.58 10.07 -2.33
C GLN A 134 -15.65 9.30 -1.55
N LEU A 135 -15.56 9.24 -0.22
CA LEU A 135 -16.56 8.56 0.62
C LEU A 135 -17.94 9.19 0.51
N LYS A 136 -18.04 10.53 0.52
CA LYS A 136 -19.32 11.24 0.32
C LYS A 136 -19.94 10.91 -1.03
N ASN A 137 -19.14 10.93 -2.10
CA ASN A 137 -19.62 10.63 -3.44
C ASN A 137 -20.05 9.15 -3.58
N TYR A 138 -19.27 8.24 -3.01
CA TYR A 138 -19.59 6.81 -2.97
C TYR A 138 -20.89 6.55 -2.21
N LYS A 139 -21.06 7.19 -1.04
CA LYS A 139 -22.29 7.13 -0.24
C LYS A 139 -23.48 7.64 -1.04
N ALA A 140 -23.36 8.80 -1.69
CA ALA A 140 -24.44 9.41 -2.46
C ALA A 140 -24.87 8.53 -3.64
N LYS A 141 -23.92 7.92 -4.35
CA LYS A 141 -24.20 7.08 -5.52
C LYS A 141 -24.92 5.77 -5.16
N TYR A 142 -24.54 5.16 -4.05
CA TYR A 142 -25.00 3.82 -3.65
C TYR A 142 -25.92 3.83 -2.43
N SER A 143 -26.46 5.00 -2.05
CA SER A 143 -27.27 5.20 -0.84
C SER A 143 -28.39 4.18 -0.66
N THR A 144 -29.09 3.82 -1.74
CA THR A 144 -30.21 2.86 -1.74
C THR A 144 -29.79 1.40 -1.66
N ARG A 145 -28.49 1.09 -1.75
CA ARG A 145 -27.96 -0.28 -1.82
C ARG A 145 -27.24 -0.72 -0.55
N PHE A 146 -27.01 0.19 0.39
CA PHE A 146 -26.33 -0.16 1.63
C PHE A 146 -27.27 -0.82 2.62
N SER A 147 -26.81 -1.90 3.23
CA SER A 147 -27.40 -2.36 4.48
C SER A 147 -27.17 -1.33 5.59
N ALA A 148 -28.06 -1.30 6.59
CA ALA A 148 -27.93 -0.43 7.76
C ALA A 148 -26.53 -0.46 8.42
N PRO A 149 -25.90 -1.62 8.70
CA PRO A 149 -24.56 -1.66 9.30
C PRO A 149 -23.48 -1.09 8.38
N ASN A 150 -23.56 -1.31 7.06
CA ASN A 150 -22.60 -0.74 6.11
C ASN A 150 -22.73 0.78 6.03
N LEU A 151 -23.96 1.29 6.03
CA LEU A 151 -24.22 2.72 6.02
C LEU A 151 -23.73 3.40 7.30
N LEU A 152 -23.93 2.76 8.46
CA LEU A 152 -23.41 3.23 9.74
C LEU A 152 -21.88 3.32 9.70
N GLY A 153 -21.19 2.26 9.27
CA GLY A 153 -19.72 2.25 9.17
C GLY A 153 -19.18 3.34 8.23
N ILE A 154 -19.82 3.55 7.07
CA ILE A 154 -19.44 4.64 6.15
C ILE A 154 -19.66 6.01 6.78
N ASN A 155 -20.77 6.22 7.51
CA ASN A 155 -21.03 7.49 8.19
C ASN A 155 -20.02 7.79 9.29
N GLN A 156 -19.68 6.79 10.10
CA GLN A 156 -18.65 6.90 11.14
C GLN A 156 -17.30 7.26 10.52
N LEU A 157 -16.92 6.60 9.43
CA LEU A 157 -15.68 6.87 8.72
C LEU A 157 -15.63 8.29 8.14
N ILE A 158 -16.72 8.77 7.53
CA ILE A 158 -16.84 10.15 7.04
C ILE A 158 -16.68 11.14 8.19
N PHE A 159 -17.35 10.90 9.32
CA PHE A 159 -17.29 11.78 10.49
C PHE A 159 -15.87 11.86 11.06
N ILE A 160 -15.23 10.71 11.30
CA ILE A 160 -13.89 10.67 11.86
C ILE A 160 -12.88 11.33 10.93
N ILE A 161 -12.93 11.05 9.62
CA ILE A 161 -12.03 11.73 8.66
C ILE A 161 -12.24 13.24 8.67
N ASN A 162 -13.48 13.71 8.80
CA ASN A 162 -13.76 15.13 8.94
C ASN A 162 -13.18 15.71 10.25
N LYS A 163 -13.25 14.98 11.37
CA LYS A 163 -12.59 15.39 12.62
C LYS A 163 -11.07 15.46 12.50
N LEU A 164 -10.45 14.51 11.80
CA LEU A 164 -9.01 14.57 11.53
C LEU A 164 -8.62 15.78 10.65
N LEU A 165 -9.46 16.14 9.68
CA LEU A 165 -9.29 17.38 8.90
C LEU A 165 -9.39 18.62 9.80
N GLU A 166 -10.40 18.67 10.67
CA GLU A 166 -10.56 19.77 11.64
C GLU A 166 -9.34 19.92 12.56
N VAL A 167 -8.72 18.83 13.00
CA VAL A 167 -7.47 18.88 13.80
C VAL A 167 -6.33 19.55 13.03
N LEU A 168 -6.15 19.20 11.76
CA LEU A 168 -5.12 19.80 10.89
C LEU A 168 -5.46 21.24 10.44
N ASP A 169 -6.74 21.61 10.44
CA ASP A 169 -7.21 22.96 10.10
C ASP A 169 -7.11 23.92 11.29
N LYS A 170 -7.55 23.51 12.49
CA LYS A 170 -7.51 24.34 13.71
C LYS A 170 -6.09 24.77 14.09
N ARG A 171 -5.08 23.96 13.70
CA ARG A 171 -3.67 24.18 14.03
C ARG A 171 -2.91 24.94 12.93
N ALA A 172 -3.63 25.53 11.96
CA ALA A 172 -3.06 26.35 10.89
C ALA A 172 -2.23 27.55 11.37
N SER A 173 -2.51 28.05 12.57
CA SER A 173 -1.86 29.22 13.17
C SER A 173 -0.67 28.87 14.07
N ILE A 174 -0.42 27.58 14.31
CA ILE A 174 0.65 27.10 15.20
C ILE A 174 1.79 26.58 14.32
N SER A 175 2.94 27.25 14.33
CA SER A 175 4.12 26.87 13.53
C SER A 175 4.88 25.67 14.09
N GLU A 176 4.57 25.25 15.31
CA GLU A 176 5.28 24.15 15.98
C GLU A 176 4.57 22.82 15.78
N ASN A 177 5.37 21.76 15.65
CA ASN A 177 4.89 20.39 15.63
C ASN A 177 4.50 19.98 17.06
N GLU A 178 3.40 19.25 17.20
CA GLU A 178 2.90 18.81 18.50
C GLU A 178 2.98 17.29 18.62
N ILE A 179 3.39 16.81 19.80
CA ILE A 179 3.45 15.38 20.11
C ILE A 179 2.43 15.07 21.20
N LEU A 180 1.52 14.15 20.92
CA LEU A 180 0.46 13.74 21.83
C LEU A 180 0.53 12.25 22.12
N THR A 181 0.11 11.84 23.31
CA THR A 181 -0.30 10.45 23.57
C THR A 181 -1.55 10.13 22.76
N ILE A 182 -1.78 8.85 22.45
CA ILE A 182 -2.99 8.42 21.73
C ILE A 182 -4.27 8.88 22.46
N GLY A 183 -4.32 8.75 23.78
CA GLY A 183 -5.49 9.16 24.59
C GLY A 183 -5.81 10.65 24.46
N ASN A 184 -4.81 11.51 24.72
CA ASN A 184 -4.97 12.97 24.56
C ASN A 184 -5.36 13.36 23.14
N PHE A 185 -4.78 12.70 22.12
CA PHE A 185 -5.16 12.95 20.73
C PHE A 185 -6.63 12.61 20.47
N VAL A 186 -7.08 11.41 20.85
CA VAL A 186 -8.46 10.94 20.65
C VAL A 186 -9.48 11.87 21.32
N LEU A 187 -9.16 12.35 22.54
CA LEU A 187 -9.97 13.34 23.26
C LEU A 187 -9.98 14.69 22.55
N SER A 188 -8.80 15.22 22.20
CA SER A 188 -8.66 16.51 21.52
C SER A 188 -9.32 16.55 20.12
N ALA A 189 -9.37 15.39 19.46
CA ALA A 189 -10.01 15.20 18.17
C ALA A 189 -11.52 14.93 18.27
N GLU A 190 -12.07 14.75 19.48
CA GLU A 190 -13.49 14.46 19.73
C GLU A 190 -13.96 13.16 19.03
N ILE A 191 -13.11 12.13 19.00
CA ILE A 191 -13.39 10.83 18.38
C ILE A 191 -13.47 9.67 19.40
N ASP A 192 -13.43 9.99 20.68
CA ASP A 192 -13.49 9.08 21.83
C ASP A 192 -14.77 8.24 21.88
N ASN A 193 -15.90 8.82 21.47
CA ASN A 193 -17.21 8.16 21.48
C ASN A 193 -17.39 7.08 20.40
N TYR A 194 -16.39 6.89 19.54
CA TYR A 194 -16.43 5.91 18.46
C TYR A 194 -15.54 4.70 18.76
N ASN A 195 -16.11 3.50 18.58
CA ASN A 195 -15.34 2.26 18.74
C ASN A 195 -14.43 2.04 17.52
N MET A 196 -13.17 2.45 17.64
CA MET A 196 -12.18 2.36 16.56
C MET A 196 -11.93 0.91 16.11
N PHE A 197 -11.91 -0.05 17.03
CA PHE A 197 -11.76 -1.47 16.72
C PHE A 197 -12.85 -1.99 15.77
N LYS A 198 -14.12 -1.66 16.05
CA LYS A 198 -15.25 -2.04 15.19
C LYS A 198 -15.17 -1.37 13.83
N LEU A 199 -14.74 -0.11 13.77
CA LEU A 199 -14.64 0.64 12.52
C LEU A 199 -13.52 0.11 11.62
N VAL A 200 -12.34 -0.14 12.18
CA VAL A 200 -11.21 -0.75 11.46
C VAL A 200 -11.59 -2.14 10.94
N LYS A 201 -12.28 -2.95 11.77
CA LYS A 201 -12.81 -4.25 11.35
C LYS A 201 -13.80 -4.11 10.18
N PHE A 202 -14.74 -3.17 10.26
CA PHE A 202 -15.65 -2.86 9.15
C PHE A 202 -14.89 -2.50 7.86
N CYS A 203 -13.85 -1.67 7.95
CA CYS A 203 -13.05 -1.29 6.78
C CYS A 203 -12.37 -2.50 6.11
N LYS A 204 -11.81 -3.41 6.92
CA LYS A 204 -11.16 -4.65 6.46
C LYS A 204 -12.16 -5.63 5.85
N ASP A 205 -13.24 -5.95 6.56
CA ASP A 205 -14.23 -6.94 6.15
C ASP A 205 -15.00 -6.49 4.89
N SER A 206 -15.40 -5.22 4.86
CA SER A 206 -16.11 -4.65 3.70
C SER A 206 -15.20 -4.39 2.51
N ARG A 207 -13.87 -4.38 2.70
CA ARG A 207 -12.86 -3.93 1.73
C ARG A 207 -13.19 -2.56 1.13
N ILE A 208 -13.68 -1.64 1.97
CA ILE A 208 -14.16 -0.31 1.51
C ILE A 208 -13.07 0.48 0.78
N GLY A 209 -11.81 0.39 1.21
CA GLY A 209 -10.68 1.04 0.52
C GLY A 209 -10.54 0.60 -0.95
N HIS A 210 -10.66 -0.70 -1.23
CA HIS A 210 -10.60 -1.23 -2.60
C HIS A 210 -11.85 -0.89 -3.41
N LYS A 211 -13.04 -0.95 -2.78
CA LYS A 211 -14.30 -0.55 -3.42
C LYS A 211 -14.28 0.92 -3.82
N LEU A 212 -13.74 1.78 -2.95
CA LEU A 212 -13.64 3.22 -3.17
C LEU A 212 -12.63 3.55 -4.26
N HIS A 213 -11.47 2.91 -4.26
CA HIS A 213 -10.50 3.02 -5.35
C HIS A 213 -11.08 2.57 -6.70
N GLY A 214 -11.76 1.41 -6.72
CA GLY A 214 -12.46 0.95 -7.93
C GLY A 214 -13.58 1.90 -8.38
N PHE A 215 -14.21 2.62 -7.44
CA PHE A 215 -15.21 3.64 -7.75
C PHE A 215 -14.57 4.91 -8.31
N SER A 216 -13.47 5.40 -7.74
CA SER A 216 -12.78 6.62 -8.19
C SER A 216 -12.15 6.46 -9.57
N VAL A 217 -11.65 5.27 -9.91
CA VAL A 217 -11.18 4.96 -11.27
C VAL A 217 -12.32 4.98 -12.29
N LYS A 218 -13.51 4.49 -11.91
CA LYS A 218 -14.70 4.46 -12.80
C LYS A 218 -15.41 5.81 -12.92
N HIS A 219 -15.30 6.64 -11.89
CA HIS A 219 -15.88 7.97 -11.83
C HIS A 219 -14.79 8.95 -11.43
N PRO A 220 -13.84 9.25 -12.35
CA PRO A 220 -12.84 10.27 -12.12
C PRO A 220 -13.53 11.55 -11.67
N GLN A 221 -13.01 12.16 -10.63
CA GLN A 221 -13.49 13.47 -10.23
C GLN A 221 -13.08 14.45 -11.34
N GLU A 222 -14.05 15.06 -12.03
CA GLU A 222 -13.77 16.28 -12.79
C GLU A 222 -13.26 17.31 -11.77
N ALA A 223 -12.08 17.89 -12.02
CA ALA A 223 -11.62 19.04 -11.26
C ALA A 223 -12.65 20.15 -11.49
N ASN A 224 -13.41 20.50 -10.46
CA ASN A 224 -14.39 21.58 -10.56
C ASN A 224 -13.64 22.91 -10.60
N GLU A 225 -13.31 23.37 -11.80
CA GLU A 225 -13.24 24.78 -12.11
C GLU A 225 -14.65 25.37 -12.05
N THR A 226 -14.80 26.43 -11.27
CA THR A 226 -16.01 27.26 -11.24
C THR A 226 -16.27 27.80 -12.64
N LYS A 227 -17.40 27.41 -13.23
CA LYS A 227 -17.79 27.82 -14.60
C LYS A 227 -17.98 29.34 -14.71
N GLN A 228 -17.26 29.97 -15.65
CA GLN A 228 -17.84 30.97 -16.55
C GLN A 228 -17.44 30.65 -18.00
N GLY A 229 -18.40 30.81 -18.91
CA GLY A 229 -18.35 30.23 -20.25
C GLY A 229 -17.28 30.80 -21.18
N VAL A 230 -16.98 30.06 -22.25
CA VAL A 230 -17.26 30.40 -23.66
C VAL A 230 -16.63 29.29 -24.52
N LYS A 231 -17.41 28.76 -25.48
CA LYS A 231 -16.96 27.82 -26.53
C LYS A 231 -15.79 28.42 -27.33
N LYS A 232 -14.53 28.07 -26.99
CA LYS A 232 -13.33 28.51 -27.74
C LYS A 232 -12.43 27.38 -28.28
N GLY A 233 -12.82 26.11 -28.20
CA GLY A 233 -11.95 25.01 -28.62
C GLY A 233 -11.70 24.87 -30.13
N ILE A 234 -12.71 25.11 -30.97
CA ILE A 234 -12.59 24.78 -32.41
C ILE A 234 -12.02 25.97 -33.23
N LYS A 235 -12.29 27.21 -32.82
CA LYS A 235 -11.79 28.41 -33.51
C LYS A 235 -10.28 28.60 -33.34
N GLN A 236 -9.73 28.15 -32.21
CA GLN A 236 -8.31 28.22 -31.90
C GLN A 236 -7.52 27.09 -32.59
N PHE A 237 -8.16 25.93 -32.82
CA PHE A 237 -7.59 24.81 -33.56
C PHE A 237 -7.46 25.08 -35.08
N LEU A 238 -8.48 25.73 -35.68
CA LEU A 238 -8.43 26.09 -37.10
C LEU A 238 -7.37 27.17 -37.39
N SER A 239 -7.16 28.12 -36.47
CA SER A 239 -6.14 29.16 -36.59
C SER A 239 -4.71 28.64 -36.39
N SER A 240 -4.51 27.57 -35.60
CA SER A 240 -3.20 26.93 -35.45
C SER A 240 -2.76 26.10 -36.67
N ILE A 241 -3.69 25.64 -37.51
CA ILE A 241 -3.36 24.89 -38.73
C ILE A 241 -2.95 25.83 -39.87
N GLU A 242 -3.52 27.03 -39.93
CA GLU A 242 -3.18 28.04 -40.94
C GLU A 242 -1.80 28.68 -40.70
N ALA A 243 -1.31 28.68 -39.46
CA ALA A 243 -0.03 29.31 -39.08
C ALA A 243 1.22 28.42 -39.32
N GLN A 244 1.08 27.13 -39.62
CA GLN A 244 2.21 26.19 -39.79
C GLN A 244 2.84 26.19 -41.21
N LYS A 245 2.59 27.21 -42.04
CA LYS A 245 3.16 27.29 -43.41
C LYS A 245 4.24 28.35 -43.64
N LYS A 246 4.81 29.00 -42.62
CA LYS A 246 5.98 29.90 -42.81
C LYS A 246 6.98 29.84 -41.65
N ASP A 247 8.06 29.10 -41.92
CA ASP A 247 9.48 29.45 -41.75
C ASP A 247 10.05 30.13 -40.47
N THR A 248 10.99 29.36 -39.88
CA THR A 248 12.37 29.67 -39.39
C THR A 248 12.69 30.67 -38.26
N ASN A 249 13.44 30.11 -37.28
CA ASN A 249 14.51 30.66 -36.42
C ASN A 249 14.30 31.91 -35.55
N LYS A 250 14.39 31.74 -34.21
CA LYS A 250 15.36 32.43 -33.32
C LYS A 250 15.26 31.94 -31.86
N GLU A 251 16.42 31.79 -31.22
CA GLU A 251 16.62 31.53 -29.79
C GLU A 251 16.24 32.76 -28.95
N THR A 252 15.54 32.57 -27.81
CA THR A 252 15.84 33.28 -26.54
C THR A 252 15.10 32.63 -25.36
N SER A 253 15.89 32.27 -24.35
CA SER A 253 15.63 32.23 -22.88
C SER A 253 14.18 32.09 -22.36
N GLU A 254 13.84 30.90 -21.85
CA GLU A 254 12.64 30.68 -21.03
C GLU A 254 13.00 30.22 -19.61
N THR A 255 12.85 31.12 -18.64
CA THR A 255 12.56 30.80 -17.24
C THR A 255 11.17 30.17 -17.19
N SER A 256 11.08 28.86 -16.96
CA SER A 256 9.81 28.15 -16.86
C SER A 256 9.35 28.08 -15.41
N GLU A 257 8.40 28.95 -15.06
CA GLU A 257 7.51 28.75 -13.92
C GLU A 257 6.65 27.51 -14.19
N GLN A 258 7.00 26.38 -13.58
CA GLN A 258 6.22 25.16 -13.65
C GLN A 258 4.98 25.28 -12.76
N SER A 259 3.82 25.28 -13.42
CA SER A 259 2.51 25.05 -12.80
C SER A 259 2.50 23.68 -12.11
N LYS A 260 2.46 23.67 -10.77
CA LYS A 260 2.32 22.45 -9.98
C LYS A 260 0.95 21.81 -10.28
N SER A 261 0.96 20.71 -11.03
CA SER A 261 -0.20 19.82 -11.11
C SER A 261 -0.38 19.12 -9.76
N GLU A 262 -1.60 19.20 -9.22
CA GLU A 262 -1.97 18.64 -7.92
C GLU A 262 -1.90 17.10 -7.98
N PHE A 263 -0.93 16.49 -7.28
CA PHE A 263 -0.77 15.03 -7.22
C PHE A 263 -1.94 14.41 -6.46
N ILE A 264 -2.86 13.73 -7.16
CA ILE A 264 -3.96 13.01 -6.53
C ILE A 264 -3.46 11.61 -6.11
N PRO A 265 -3.47 11.26 -4.81
CA PRO A 265 -3.08 9.93 -4.37
C PRO A 265 -4.02 8.88 -4.99
N THR A 266 -3.47 7.80 -5.54
CA THR A 266 -4.25 6.76 -6.23
C THR A 266 -5.24 6.06 -5.30
N ASN A 267 -4.91 5.89 -4.01
CA ASN A 267 -5.82 5.37 -2.99
C ASN A 267 -5.67 6.13 -1.66
N PRO A 268 -6.33 7.28 -1.51
CA PRO A 268 -6.12 8.17 -0.36
C PRO A 268 -6.69 7.60 0.95
N LEU A 269 -7.63 6.65 0.87
CA LEU A 269 -8.32 6.10 2.05
C LEU A 269 -7.48 5.05 2.80
N LEU A 270 -6.60 4.32 2.12
CA LEU A 270 -5.77 3.30 2.78
C LEU A 270 -4.83 3.90 3.85
N PRO A 271 -4.10 5.01 3.58
CA PRO A 271 -3.33 5.70 4.62
C PRO A 271 -4.19 6.12 5.81
N ALA A 272 -5.40 6.64 5.57
CA ALA A 272 -6.31 7.02 6.64
C ALA A 272 -6.76 5.80 7.47
N ILE A 273 -7.07 4.65 6.83
CA ILE A 273 -7.42 3.42 7.56
C ILE A 273 -6.23 2.91 8.37
N SER A 274 -5.01 2.95 7.82
CA SER A 274 -3.80 2.58 8.54
C SER A 274 -3.57 3.45 9.78
N PHE A 275 -3.77 4.77 9.64
CA PHE A 275 -3.73 5.70 10.76
C PHE A 275 -4.78 5.37 11.82
N LEU A 276 -6.03 5.09 11.42
CA LEU A 276 -7.08 4.68 12.36
C LEU A 276 -6.78 3.34 13.05
N GLU A 277 -6.13 2.41 12.37
CA GLU A 277 -5.64 1.17 12.96
C GLU A 277 -4.58 1.43 14.01
N SER A 278 -3.69 2.40 13.78
CA SER A 278 -2.68 2.77 14.77
C SER A 278 -3.25 3.32 16.08
N LEU A 279 -4.45 3.92 16.04
CA LEU A 279 -5.18 4.35 17.24
C LEU A 279 -5.74 3.19 18.08
N THR A 280 -5.63 1.95 17.59
CA THR A 280 -6.06 0.74 18.31
C THR A 280 -4.94 0.06 19.08
N TYR A 281 -3.70 0.53 18.95
CA TYR A 281 -2.57 0.07 19.75
C TYR A 281 -2.68 0.53 21.21
N SER A 282 -1.87 -0.08 22.09
CA SER A 282 -1.80 0.30 23.50
C SER A 282 -1.40 1.77 23.65
N TYR A 283 -2.06 2.47 24.59
CA TYR A 283 -1.91 3.91 24.79
C TYR A 283 -0.50 4.32 25.26
N ASP A 284 0.23 3.40 25.91
CA ASP A 284 1.55 3.69 26.48
C ASP A 284 2.65 3.75 25.41
N ASP A 285 2.56 2.87 24.41
CA ASP A 285 3.64 2.60 23.46
C ASP A 285 3.62 3.55 22.25
N GLY A 286 2.54 4.30 22.02
CA GLY A 286 2.37 5.14 20.83
C GLY A 286 2.40 6.65 21.10
N ARG A 287 2.93 7.41 20.13
CA ARG A 287 2.79 8.88 20.06
C ARG A 287 2.21 9.29 18.71
N ILE A 288 1.43 10.36 18.73
CA ILE A 288 0.89 10.98 17.53
C ILE A 288 1.53 12.34 17.38
N MET A 289 2.30 12.48 16.30
CA MET A 289 2.84 13.76 15.87
C MET A 289 1.84 14.44 14.94
N VAL A 290 1.49 15.67 15.28
CA VAL A 290 0.77 16.58 14.40
C VAL A 290 1.81 17.51 13.78
N ILE A 291 2.07 17.29 12.50
CA ILE A 291 3.09 18.03 11.75
C ILE A 291 2.40 19.19 11.04
N ASN A 292 2.78 20.39 11.44
CA ASN A 292 2.27 21.63 10.90
C ASN A 292 3.20 22.14 9.80
N SER A 293 2.60 22.77 8.78
CA SER A 293 3.32 23.43 7.68
C SER A 293 2.50 24.61 7.19
N SER A 294 3.21 25.63 6.69
CA SER A 294 2.63 26.78 5.98
C SER A 294 1.84 26.32 4.75
N ASP A 295 2.34 25.30 4.05
CA ASP A 295 1.58 24.63 3.00
C ASP A 295 0.57 23.66 3.62
N LYS A 296 -0.72 23.96 3.43
CA LYS A 296 -1.83 23.15 3.92
C LYS A 296 -1.71 21.69 3.49
N ASN A 297 -1.20 21.44 2.29
CA ASN A 297 -1.10 20.10 1.71
C ASN A 297 0.02 19.26 2.35
N GLN A 298 0.98 19.90 3.00
CA GLN A 298 2.10 19.24 3.69
C GLN A 298 1.79 18.90 5.16
N ARG A 299 0.67 19.37 5.69
CA ARG A 299 0.23 19.02 7.05
C ARG A 299 -0.11 17.54 7.11
N LYS A 300 0.34 16.86 8.16
CA LYS A 300 0.12 15.42 8.32
C LYS A 300 0.00 15.00 9.77
N LEU A 301 -0.68 13.88 9.97
CA LEU A 301 -0.69 13.14 11.22
C LEU A 301 0.25 11.94 11.06
N GLN A 302 1.12 11.72 12.03
CA GLN A 302 2.04 10.60 12.03
C GLN A 302 2.00 9.88 13.37
N PHE A 303 1.69 8.60 13.34
CA PHE A 303 1.84 7.71 14.49
C PHE A 303 3.26 7.16 14.55
N LEU A 304 3.83 7.17 15.74
CA LEU A 304 5.12 6.58 16.07
C LEU A 304 4.94 5.56 17.19
N LEU A 305 5.41 4.34 16.94
CA LEU A 305 5.55 3.33 17.98
C LEU A 305 6.90 3.55 18.70
N LEU A 306 6.87 3.93 19.97
CA LEU A 306 8.06 4.17 20.79
C LEU A 306 8.62 2.89 21.38
N ASN A 307 7.77 1.89 21.64
CA ASN A 307 8.17 0.65 22.28
C ASN A 307 7.78 -0.56 21.43
N PRO A 308 8.75 -1.18 20.73
CA PRO A 308 8.51 -2.34 19.89
C PRO A 308 8.45 -3.67 20.63
N THR A 309 8.64 -3.67 21.96
CA THR A 309 8.86 -4.90 22.76
C THR A 309 7.71 -5.90 22.63
N GLU A 310 6.45 -5.44 22.69
CA GLU A 310 5.29 -6.34 22.59
C GLU A 310 5.18 -6.99 21.20
N ASN A 311 5.64 -6.32 20.15
CA ASN A 311 5.64 -6.84 18.78
C ASN A 311 6.74 -7.89 18.54
N PHE A 312 7.73 -7.96 19.44
CA PHE A 312 8.85 -8.90 19.36
C PHE A 312 8.72 -10.08 20.35
N LYS A 313 7.83 -9.94 21.34
CA LYS A 313 7.63 -10.89 22.43
C LYS A 313 7.18 -12.27 21.97
N ASP A 314 6.35 -12.35 20.94
CA ASP A 314 5.93 -13.61 20.35
C ASP A 314 7.09 -14.34 19.69
N ILE A 315 8.01 -13.61 19.04
CA ILE A 315 9.20 -14.19 18.41
C ILE A 315 10.12 -14.80 19.47
N VAL A 316 10.42 -14.07 20.54
CA VAL A 316 11.27 -14.58 21.64
C VAL A 316 10.63 -15.78 22.33
N LYS A 317 9.31 -15.77 22.49
CA LYS A 317 8.58 -16.86 23.15
C LYS A 317 8.50 -18.12 22.30
N ASP A 318 8.28 -17.98 20.99
CA ASP A 318 8.02 -19.12 20.12
C ASP A 318 9.31 -19.71 19.52
N ALA A 319 10.34 -18.90 19.28
CA ALA A 319 11.62 -19.37 18.75
C ALA A 319 12.38 -20.24 19.75
N ARG A 320 13.17 -21.20 19.26
CA ARG A 320 14.09 -21.98 20.10
C ARG A 320 15.19 -21.10 20.70
N ALA A 321 15.69 -20.18 19.89
CA ALA A 321 16.66 -19.17 20.27
C ALA A 321 16.55 -17.97 19.31
N VAL A 322 16.88 -16.79 19.81
CA VAL A 322 17.01 -15.58 19.01
C VAL A 322 18.43 -15.05 19.19
N CYS A 323 19.20 -15.01 18.10
CA CYS A 323 20.58 -14.54 18.08
C CYS A 323 20.65 -13.18 17.40
N PHE A 324 21.20 -12.18 18.07
CA PHE A 324 21.42 -10.85 17.51
C PHE A 324 22.88 -10.73 17.04
N VAL A 325 23.08 -10.36 15.78
CA VAL A 325 24.42 -10.10 15.21
C VAL A 325 24.56 -8.59 15.01
N TYR A 326 25.61 -8.01 15.59
CA TYR A 326 25.94 -6.59 15.44
C TYR A 326 27.23 -6.46 14.65
N ILE A 327 27.19 -5.86 13.44
CA ILE A 327 28.40 -5.57 12.67
C ILE A 327 28.87 -4.16 13.03
N ASN A 328 29.36 -4.00 14.26
CA ASN A 328 30.23 -2.88 14.63
C ASN A 328 31.26 -3.42 15.63
N HIS A 329 32.48 -3.66 15.14
CA HIS A 329 33.61 -4.25 15.86
C HIS A 329 33.28 -5.54 16.63
N ILE A 330 33.69 -6.70 16.07
CA ILE A 330 33.92 -8.00 16.73
C ILE A 330 33.56 -8.00 18.22
N LEU A 331 32.27 -8.16 18.50
CA LEU A 331 31.72 -8.53 19.80
C LEU A 331 30.40 -9.19 19.46
N VAL A 332 30.51 -10.47 19.07
CA VAL A 332 29.37 -11.37 18.97
C VAL A 332 28.87 -11.58 20.40
N TYR A 333 28.01 -10.69 20.89
CA TYR A 333 27.16 -11.00 22.03
C TYR A 333 26.12 -12.01 21.53
N VAL A 334 26.48 -13.29 21.54
CA VAL A 334 25.48 -14.34 21.49
C VAL A 334 24.73 -14.28 22.82
N VAL A 335 23.65 -13.49 22.87
CA VAL A 335 22.68 -13.59 23.95
C VAL A 335 21.87 -14.87 23.71
N LEU A 336 22.47 -16.00 24.01
CA LEU A 336 21.76 -17.27 24.15
C LEU A 336 20.92 -17.16 25.42
N PHE A 337 19.64 -16.80 25.27
CA PHE A 337 18.66 -17.17 26.28
C PHE A 337 18.50 -18.69 26.23
N PHE A 338 19.35 -19.41 26.98
CA PHE A 338 19.03 -20.77 27.39
C PHE A 338 17.90 -20.68 28.41
N PHE A 339 16.65 -20.77 27.96
CA PHE A 339 15.62 -21.31 28.83
C PHE A 339 15.84 -22.83 28.88
N VAL A 340 16.39 -23.27 30.01
CA VAL A 340 16.53 -24.69 30.40
C VAL A 340 15.16 -25.35 30.49
#